data_AF-A9DE90-F1
#
_entry.id   AF-A9DE90-F1
#
_cell.length_a   1.000
_cell.length_b   1.000
_cell.length_c   1.000
_cell.angle_alpha   90.00
_cell.angle_beta   90.00
_cell.angle_gamma   90.00
#
_symmetry.space_group_name_H-M   'P 1'
#
loop_
_entity.id
_entity.type
_entity.pdbx_description
1 polymer ?
#
loop_
_entity_poly.entity_id
_entity_poly.type
_entity_poly.pdbx_seq_one_letter_code
_entity_poly.pdbx_strand_id
1 'polypeptide(L)'
;MDIATKQTWLKAASAVVIGFGLLLAAGAWPPLAGPVMILADLLIWPMDGLQTLALPETRVFMAISGGVMVGWGVTLWKLADYLMPEHLAAVRSITMTGLYSWFVVDSIGSIAAGVPLNALANLTFVILFLLVFRSPRQAHA
;
A
#
# COMPACT_ATOMS: atom_id res chain seq x y z
N MET A 1 -5.15 -6.45 22.01
CA MET A 1 -4.22 -7.27 21.22
C MET A 1 -2.88 -7.17 21.90
N ASP A 2 -2.30 -8.32 22.26
CA ASP A 2 -0.91 -8.36 22.70
C ASP A 2 0.04 -7.97 21.56
N ILE A 3 1.32 -7.79 21.91
CA ILE A 3 2.36 -7.36 20.96
C ILE A 3 2.57 -8.40 19.85
N ALA A 4 2.56 -9.69 20.16
CA ALA A 4 2.77 -10.77 19.20
C ALA A 4 1.68 -10.81 18.11
N THR A 5 0.43 -10.55 18.52
CA THR A 5 -0.71 -10.43 17.62
C THR A 5 -0.49 -9.23 16.71
N LYS A 6 -0.21 -8.03 17.26
CA LYS A 6 0.06 -6.83 16.45
C LYS A 6 1.23 -7.00 15.48
N GLN A 7 2.26 -7.73 15.89
CA GLN A 7 3.41 -8.08 15.06
C GLN A 7 2.98 -8.95 13.87
N THR A 8 2.18 -9.99 14.12
CA THR A 8 1.61 -10.83 13.06
C THR A 8 0.77 -10.01 12.08
N TRP A 9 -0.08 -9.13 12.60
CA TRP A 9 -0.92 -8.26 11.75
C TRP A 9 -0.09 -7.25 10.96
N LEU A 10 0.97 -6.66 11.53
CA LEU A 10 1.86 -5.77 10.77
C LEU A 10 2.60 -6.53 9.68
N LYS A 11 3.05 -7.77 9.93
CA LYS A 11 3.68 -8.62 8.92
C LYS A 11 2.71 -9.00 7.80
N ALA A 12 1.47 -9.32 8.14
CA ALA A 12 0.42 -9.58 7.15
C ALA A 12 0.14 -8.33 6.29
N ALA A 13 -0.02 -7.16 6.91
CA ALA A 13 -0.18 -5.90 6.18
C ALA A 13 1.04 -5.57 5.30
N SER A 14 2.24 -5.84 5.79
CA SER A 14 3.49 -5.71 5.02
C SER A 14 3.51 -6.63 3.81
N ALA A 15 3.05 -7.88 3.96
CA ALA A 15 2.93 -8.83 2.86
C ALA A 15 1.96 -8.33 1.77
N VAL A 16 0.85 -7.71 2.16
CA VAL A 16 -0.10 -7.09 1.22
C VAL A 16 0.56 -5.95 0.44
N VAL A 17 1.29 -5.06 1.12
CA VAL A 17 2.04 -3.97 0.48
C VAL A 17 3.10 -4.51 -0.49
N ILE A 18 3.85 -5.55 -0.10
CA ILE A 18 4.83 -6.22 -0.96
C ILE A 18 4.14 -6.83 -2.18
N GLY A 19 3.06 -7.56 -1.98
CA GLY A 19 2.30 -8.21 -3.06
C GLY A 19 1.77 -7.19 -4.07
N PHE A 20 1.22 -6.07 -3.58
CA PHE A 20 0.76 -4.98 -4.45
C PHE A 20 1.93 -4.31 -5.17
N GLY A 21 3.07 -4.11 -4.51
CA GLY A 21 4.28 -3.61 -5.15
C GLY A 21 4.80 -4.54 -6.26
N LEU A 22 4.81 -5.86 -6.04
CA LEU A 22 5.17 -6.84 -7.06
C LEU A 22 4.19 -6.84 -8.23
N LEU A 23 2.88 -6.73 -7.94
CA LEU A 23 1.84 -6.58 -8.96
C LEU A 23 2.11 -5.34 -9.83
N LEU A 24 2.33 -4.17 -9.23
CA LEU A 24 2.64 -2.95 -9.97
C LEU A 24 3.93 -3.08 -10.79
N ALA A 25 5.00 -3.62 -10.20
CA ALA A 25 6.27 -3.82 -10.89
C ALA A 25 6.12 -4.75 -12.11
N ALA A 26 5.26 -5.77 -12.03
CA ALA A 26 4.97 -6.66 -13.16
C ALA A 26 4.35 -5.91 -14.36
N GLY A 27 3.69 -4.77 -14.13
CA GLY A 27 3.16 -3.89 -15.17
C GLY A 27 4.22 -3.29 -16.10
N ALA A 28 5.49 -3.29 -15.68
CA ALA A 28 6.60 -2.87 -16.54
C ALA A 28 6.92 -3.88 -17.66
N TRP A 29 6.49 -5.14 -17.49
CA TRP A 29 6.76 -6.24 -18.40
C TRP A 29 5.47 -6.62 -19.17
N PRO A 30 5.38 -6.42 -20.50
CA PRO A 30 4.10 -6.54 -21.22
C PRO A 30 3.42 -7.91 -21.09
N PRO A 31 4.14 -9.05 -21.16
CA PRO A 31 3.56 -10.37 -20.86
C PRO A 31 2.95 -10.54 -19.46
N LEU A 32 3.30 -9.71 -18.47
CA LEU A 32 2.79 -9.79 -17.09
C LEU A 32 1.87 -8.62 -16.72
N ALA A 33 1.63 -7.69 -17.66
CA ALA A 33 0.91 -6.45 -17.39
C ALA A 33 -0.61 -6.64 -17.25
N GLY A 34 -1.16 -7.78 -17.66
CA GLY A 34 -2.61 -8.06 -17.67
C GLY A 34 -3.34 -7.68 -16.37
N PRO A 35 -2.92 -8.20 -15.20
CA PRO A 35 -3.52 -7.85 -13.91
C PRO A 35 -3.45 -6.36 -13.58
N VAL A 36 -2.37 -5.67 -13.96
CA VAL A 36 -2.22 -4.22 -13.74
C VAL A 36 -3.11 -3.43 -14.68
N MET A 37 -3.29 -3.88 -15.93
CA MET A 37 -4.22 -3.24 -16.86
C MET A 37 -5.65 -3.33 -16.34
N ILE A 38 -6.08 -4.48 -15.80
CA ILE A 38 -7.39 -4.64 -15.15
C ILE A 38 -7.53 -3.69 -13.95
N LEU A 39 -6.49 -3.60 -13.12
CA LEU A 39 -6.49 -2.66 -11.99
C LEU A 39 -6.60 -1.21 -12.46
N ALA A 40 -5.84 -0.82 -13.48
CA ALA A 40 -5.88 0.53 -14.04
C ALA A 40 -7.26 0.86 -14.62
N ASP A 41 -7.87 -0.09 -15.32
CA ASP A 41 -9.21 0.03 -15.91
C ASP A 41 -10.30 0.20 -14.83
N LEU A 42 -10.18 -0.54 -13.72
CA LEU A 42 -11.02 -0.39 -12.55
C LEU A 42 -10.89 1.01 -11.91
N LEU A 43 -9.67 1.53 -11.81
CA LEU A 43 -9.38 2.80 -11.14
C LEU A 43 -9.68 4.03 -11.99
N ILE A 44 -9.45 3.98 -13.30
CA ILE A 44 -9.75 5.09 -14.22
C ILE A 44 -11.26 5.18 -14.44
N TRP A 45 -11.93 4.03 -14.54
CA TRP A 45 -13.37 3.84 -14.71
C TRP A 45 -13.99 4.56 -15.92
N PRO A 46 -14.88 3.92 -16.69
CA PRO A 46 -15.43 2.58 -16.54
C PRO A 46 -14.43 1.47 -16.91
N MET A 47 -14.69 0.24 -16.47
CA MET A 47 -13.94 -0.93 -16.94
C MET A 47 -14.32 -1.27 -18.38
N ASP A 48 -13.65 -0.64 -19.35
CA ASP A 48 -13.92 -0.79 -20.77
C ASP A 48 -12.79 -1.49 -21.55
N GLY A 49 -11.70 -1.84 -20.86
CA GLY A 49 -10.56 -2.55 -21.41
C GLY A 49 -9.62 -1.69 -22.24
N LEU A 50 -9.72 -0.35 -22.18
CA LEU A 50 -8.90 0.55 -22.99
C LEU A 50 -7.51 0.83 -22.40
N GLN A 51 -7.22 0.39 -21.17
CA GLN A 51 -5.93 0.64 -20.53
C GLN A 51 -4.83 -0.32 -21.02
N THR A 52 -3.75 0.22 -21.61
CA THR A 52 -2.75 -0.59 -22.32
C THR A 52 -1.34 -0.60 -21.72
N LEU A 53 -0.99 0.34 -20.83
CA LEU A 53 0.38 0.52 -20.29
C LEU A 53 1.47 0.44 -21.39
N ALA A 54 1.16 0.89 -22.60
CA ALA A 54 1.98 0.64 -23.78
C ALA A 54 3.27 1.47 -23.80
N LEU A 55 3.20 2.66 -23.23
CA LEU A 55 4.25 3.66 -23.31
C LEU A 55 5.41 3.35 -22.33
N PRO A 56 6.68 3.50 -22.75
CA PRO A 56 7.84 3.25 -21.90
C PRO A 56 7.84 4.06 -20.61
N GLU A 57 7.41 5.31 -20.65
CA GLU A 57 7.28 6.20 -19.50
C GLU A 57 6.29 5.64 -18.46
N THR A 58 5.16 5.07 -18.90
CA THR A 58 4.22 4.42 -17.99
C THR A 58 4.88 3.21 -17.34
N ARG A 59 5.55 2.37 -18.13
CA ARG A 59 6.18 1.13 -17.64
C ARG A 59 7.31 1.39 -16.65
N VAL A 60 8.14 2.41 -16.87
CA VAL A 60 9.21 2.75 -15.93
C VAL A 60 8.63 3.26 -14.61
N PHE A 61 7.55 4.06 -14.65
CA PHE A 61 6.88 4.49 -13.42
C PHE A 61 6.14 3.33 -12.71
N MET A 62 5.65 2.33 -13.44
CA MET A 62 5.13 1.09 -12.84
C MET A 62 6.24 0.31 -12.09
N ALA A 63 7.41 0.16 -12.71
CA ALA A 63 8.57 -0.48 -12.08
C ALA A 63 9.03 0.27 -10.83
N ILE A 64 9.14 1.60 -10.90
CA ILE A 64 9.53 2.46 -9.78
C ILE A 64 8.51 2.36 -8.64
N SER A 65 7.22 2.54 -8.95
CA SER A 65 6.15 2.49 -7.94
C SER A 65 6.10 1.14 -7.25
N GLY A 66 6.17 0.05 -8.02
CA GLY A 66 6.24 -1.30 -7.49
C GLY A 66 7.48 -1.54 -6.62
N GLY A 67 8.65 -1.11 -7.08
CA GLY A 67 9.91 -1.22 -6.32
C GLY A 67 9.89 -0.47 -4.99
N VAL A 68 9.36 0.76 -4.98
CA VAL A 68 9.18 1.57 -3.77
C VAL A 68 8.22 0.88 -2.80
N MET A 69 7.10 0.36 -3.28
CA MET A 69 6.13 -0.36 -2.44
C MET A 69 6.71 -1.65 -1.86
N VAL A 70 7.44 -2.45 -2.65
CA VAL A 70 8.14 -3.64 -2.14
C VAL A 70 9.16 -3.25 -1.07
N GLY A 71 9.99 -2.24 -1.32
CA GLY A 71 10.98 -1.74 -0.36
C GLY A 71 10.34 -1.24 0.94
N TRP A 72 9.23 -0.51 0.85
CA TRP A 72 8.48 -0.05 2.01
C TRP A 72 7.86 -1.21 2.79
N GLY A 73 7.21 -2.16 2.11
CA GLY A 73 6.65 -3.34 2.74
C GLY A 73 7.70 -4.20 3.45
N VAL A 74 8.88 -4.40 2.86
CA VAL A 74 10.02 -5.07 3.53
C VAL A 74 10.48 -4.28 4.76
N THR A 75 10.55 -2.95 4.67
CA THR A 75 10.89 -2.09 5.81
C THR A 75 9.89 -2.27 6.96
N LEU A 76 8.59 -2.25 6.67
CA LEU A 76 7.53 -2.48 7.66
C LEU A 76 7.63 -3.88 8.31
N TRP A 77 7.93 -4.91 7.50
CA TRP A 77 8.16 -6.26 8.00
C TRP A 77 9.33 -6.30 8.98
N LYS A 78 10.45 -5.63 8.65
CA LYS A 78 11.62 -5.56 9.52
C LYS A 78 11.36 -4.74 10.80
N LEU A 79 10.56 -3.67 10.72
CA LEU A 79 10.10 -2.96 11.92
C LEU A 79 9.27 -3.87 12.83
N ALA A 80 8.42 -4.73 12.25
CA ALA A 80 7.67 -5.72 13.00
C ALA A 80 8.62 -6.73 13.69
N ASP A 81 9.57 -7.31 12.97
CA ASP A 81 10.47 -8.34 13.50
C ASP A 81 11.41 -7.81 14.59
N TYR A 82 12.04 -6.65 14.38
CA TYR A 82 13.18 -6.22 15.18
C TYR A 82 12.89 -5.08 16.15
N LEU A 83 11.92 -4.21 15.85
CA LEU A 83 11.69 -3.00 16.65
C LEU A 83 10.40 -3.06 17.46
N MET A 84 9.34 -3.71 16.94
CA MET A 84 8.04 -3.76 17.60
C MET A 84 8.04 -4.44 18.98
N PRO A 85 8.82 -5.51 19.25
CA PRO A 85 8.81 -6.18 20.56
C PRO A 85 9.13 -5.24 21.72
N GLU A 86 10.03 -4.28 21.51
CA GLU A 86 10.52 -3.36 22.55
C GLU A 86 9.95 -1.94 22.39
N HIS A 87 9.61 -1.53 21.16
CA HIS A 87 9.29 -0.15 20.83
C HIS A 87 8.02 0.01 19.98
N LEU A 88 6.92 -0.62 20.41
CA LEU A 88 5.62 -0.56 19.72
C LEU A 88 5.16 0.88 19.39
N ALA A 89 5.33 1.82 20.32
CA ALA A 89 4.92 3.21 20.12
C ALA A 89 5.70 3.90 18.99
N ALA A 90 7.02 3.66 18.92
CA ALA A 90 7.86 4.17 17.84
C ALA A 90 7.49 3.55 16.50
N VAL A 91 7.30 2.22 16.45
CA VAL A 91 6.85 1.53 15.22
C VAL A 91 5.51 2.06 14.74
N ARG A 92 4.54 2.28 15.64
CA ARG A 92 3.26 2.89 15.29
C ARG A 92 3.45 4.29 14.70
N SER A 93 4.24 5.13 15.34
CA SER A 93 4.47 6.51 14.89
C SER A 93 5.15 6.54 13.51
N ILE A 94 6.21 5.77 13.31
CA ILE A 94 6.94 5.67 12.04
C ILE A 94 5.99 5.20 10.93
N THR A 95 5.29 4.08 11.15
CA THR A 95 4.39 3.49 10.15
C THR A 95 3.24 4.42 9.80
N MET A 96 2.56 5.00 10.79
CA MET A 96 1.39 5.86 10.56
C MET A 96 1.77 7.18 9.91
N THR A 97 2.86 7.80 10.33
CA THR A 97 3.31 9.08 9.74
C THR A 97 3.71 8.89 8.28
N GLY A 98 4.43 7.81 7.96
CA GLY A 98 4.76 7.45 6.58
C GLY A 98 3.52 7.14 5.74
N LEU A 99 2.60 6.34 6.27
CA LEU A 99 1.35 5.99 5.60
C LEU A 99 0.48 7.21 5.29
N TYR A 100 0.30 8.13 6.25
CA TYR A 100 -0.51 9.34 6.02
C TYR A 100 0.16 10.28 5.02
N SER A 101 1.50 10.39 5.08
CA SER A 101 2.25 11.19 4.10
C SER A 101 2.07 10.62 2.68
N TRP A 102 2.22 9.30 2.53
CA TRP A 102 1.97 8.61 1.26
C TRP A 102 0.52 8.80 0.80
N PHE A 103 -0.46 8.54 1.67
CA PHE A 103 -1.89 8.64 1.35
C PHE A 103 -2.26 10.03 0.83
N VAL A 104 -1.79 11.09 1.49
CA VAL A 104 -2.09 12.47 1.07
C VAL A 104 -1.45 12.79 -0.28
N VAL A 105 -0.16 12.50 -0.44
CA VAL A 105 0.56 12.82 -1.69
C VAL A 105 0.01 12.03 -2.87
N ASP A 106 -0.20 10.72 -2.70
CA ASP A 106 -0.69 9.84 -3.76
C ASP A 106 -2.14 10.16 -4.14
N SER A 107 -2.99 10.46 -3.16
CA SER A 107 -4.39 10.81 -3.42
C SER A 107 -4.53 12.16 -4.14
N ILE A 108 -3.74 13.17 -3.75
CA ILE A 108 -3.71 14.45 -4.47
C ILE A 108 -3.22 14.25 -5.90
N GLY A 109 -2.14 13.48 -6.09
CA GLY A 109 -1.62 13.14 -7.42
C GLY A 109 -2.65 12.41 -8.27
N SER A 110 -3.38 11.46 -7.70
CA SER A 110 -4.42 10.69 -8.37
C SER A 110 -5.58 11.56 -8.83
N ILE A 111 -6.06 12.47 -7.98
CA ILE A 111 -7.12 13.42 -8.34
C ILE A 111 -6.66 14.36 -9.45
N ALA A 112 -5.44 14.89 -9.34
CA ALA A 112 -4.85 15.76 -10.36
C ALA A 112 -4.66 15.03 -11.71
N ALA A 113 -4.39 13.73 -11.68
CA ALA A 113 -4.29 12.88 -12.87
C ALA A 113 -5.65 12.43 -13.45
N GLY A 114 -6.77 12.84 -12.84
CA GLY A 114 -8.11 12.46 -13.29
C GLY A 114 -8.57 11.07 -12.84
N VAL A 115 -7.91 10.47 -11.84
CA VAL A 115 -8.18 9.12 -11.33
C VAL A 115 -8.61 9.16 -9.85
N PRO A 116 -9.73 9.84 -9.50
CA PRO A 116 -10.12 10.04 -8.10
C PRO A 116 -10.47 8.75 -7.37
N LEU A 117 -10.87 7.69 -8.10
CA LEU A 117 -11.19 6.39 -7.50
C LEU A 117 -9.96 5.72 -6.88
N ASN A 118 -8.74 6.06 -7.33
CA ASN A 118 -7.53 5.59 -6.67
C ASN A 118 -7.37 6.18 -5.25
N ALA A 119 -7.78 7.43 -5.03
CA ALA A 119 -7.80 8.01 -3.67
C ALA A 119 -8.75 7.24 -2.73
N LEU A 120 -9.90 6.76 -3.25
CA LEU A 120 -10.80 5.89 -2.51
C LEU A 120 -10.18 4.50 -2.26
N ALA A 121 -9.51 3.92 -3.25
CA ALA A 121 -8.79 2.66 -3.09
C ALA A 121 -7.68 2.77 -2.02
N ASN A 122 -6.97 3.90 -1.95
CA ASN A 122 -5.94 4.14 -0.94
C ASN A 122 -6.47 4.14 0.51
N LEU A 123 -7.75 4.46 0.72
CA LEU A 123 -8.37 4.33 2.06
C LEU A 123 -8.34 2.89 2.57
N THR A 124 -8.32 1.89 1.69
CA THR A 124 -8.20 0.48 2.11
C THR A 124 -6.89 0.21 2.84
N PHE A 125 -5.77 0.78 2.38
CA PHE A 125 -4.48 0.71 3.07
C PHE A 125 -4.53 1.45 4.41
N VAL A 126 -5.13 2.64 4.45
CA VAL A 126 -5.30 3.39 5.71
C VAL A 126 -6.08 2.56 6.74
N ILE A 127 -7.21 1.99 6.34
CA ILE A 127 -8.04 1.14 7.20
C ILE A 127 -7.26 -0.09 7.67
N LEU A 128 -6.53 -0.76 6.76
CA LEU A 128 -5.70 -1.93 7.08
C LEU A 128 -4.73 -1.63 8.22
N PHE A 129 -3.97 -0.54 8.13
CA PHE A 129 -3.01 -0.19 9.18
C PHE A 129 -3.69 0.35 10.45
N LEU A 130 -4.82 1.05 10.35
CA LEU A 130 -5.61 1.43 11.53
C LEU A 130 -6.05 0.20 12.34
N LEU A 131 -6.41 -0.89 11.66
CA LEU A 131 -6.75 -2.16 12.30
C LEU A 131 -5.55 -2.80 13.01
N VAL A 132 -4.37 -2.78 12.39
CA VAL A 132 -3.12 -3.29 13.01
C VAL A 132 -2.85 -2.62 14.36
N PHE A 133 -3.02 -1.29 14.43
CA PHE A 133 -2.67 -0.51 15.63
C PHE A 133 -3.85 -0.18 16.54
N ARG A 134 -5.04 -0.75 16.29
CA ARG A 134 -6.21 -0.54 17.14
C ARG A 134 -5.89 -0.87 18.60
N SER A 135 -6.18 0.08 19.50
CA SER A 135 -6.20 -0.19 20.94
C SER A 135 -7.54 -0.81 21.31
N PRO A 136 -7.60 -1.78 22.23
CA PRO A 136 -8.85 -2.11 22.90
C PRO A 136 -9.41 -0.82 23.51
N ARG A 137 -10.71 -0.54 23.30
CA ARG A 137 -11.38 0.50 24.10
C ARG A 137 -11.23 0.06 25.55
N GLN A 138 -10.64 0.88 26.40
CA GLN A 138 -10.76 0.68 27.84
C GLN A 138 -12.26 0.80 28.12
N ALA A 139 -12.90 -0.31 28.49
CA ALA A 139 -14.21 -0.23 29.09
C ALA A 139 -14.02 0.56 30.38
N HIS A 140 -14.50 1.81 30.41
CA HIS A 140 -14.61 2.54 31.65
C HIS A 140 -15.58 1.76 32.53
N ALA A 141 -15.02 1.05 33.51
CA ALA A 141 -15.76 0.49 34.64
C ALA A 141 -16.08 1.60 35.64
#